data_AF-A0A3E1EL56-F1
#
_entry.id   AF-A0A3E1EL56-F1
#
_cell.length_a   1.000
_cell.length_b   1.000
_cell.length_c   1.000
_cell.angle_alpha   90.00
_cell.angle_beta   90.00
_cell.angle_gamma   90.00
#
_symmetry.space_group_name_H-M   'P 1'
#
loop_
_entity.id
_entity.type
_entity.pdbx_description
1 polymer ?
#
loop_
_entity_poly.entity_id
_entity_poly.type
_entity_poly.pdbx_seq_one_letter_code
_entity_poly.pdbx_strand_id
1 'polypeptide(L)'
;MKAGMGLLILAGGVVVGQDGQVLPEILELRRRCAAQIAAGDVPLQARRLVELQELETSRAAAGEYEGAKRAAVVRESVLGEATAREDTRARVLLHAREVTTRGSGLRDDPATGVIFFSKKGATVEWDLRGQFTGWYEVRLTCAVKGSPRLKDGDSEGEGESKAGGVVVFSRVGGLGAAAAPVVHGVEGTGGWNLYETVTIGRMPLSSGPVRLRLVAEKAAAEGVMNLARVELVPVGGPVAVEQADAVPEALVKAREGFLKAFGERARGATERYRKELAGMEAAFEKAKDREGVARVRQERARVAGALDPGMLSGGDAERVRTVVMGVGDPLGCSWRGECRLNNTKDVLGGLRPAGGAAVLWKLRAYGVPTGTWDVKIKTRVGALGGGTAELQLLGAGGVALGDPVAVEVEPVQTPESRTIEAGRMTIPKQAETLILRVSGLTHGDGSLFDLKAVELQPGEG
;
A
#
# COMPACT_ATOMS: atom_id res chain seq x y z
N MET A 1 -1.30 31.44 50.95
CA MET A 1 -1.01 31.60 49.51
C MET A 1 -1.24 30.25 48.84
N LYS A 2 -2.28 30.11 48.00
CA LYS A 2 -2.57 28.88 47.26
C LYS A 2 -1.89 29.00 45.89
N ALA A 3 -0.86 28.20 45.64
CA ALA A 3 -0.25 28.08 44.33
C ALA A 3 -1.13 27.17 43.46
N GLY A 4 -1.65 27.70 42.37
CA GLY A 4 -2.46 26.94 41.41
C GLY A 4 -1.59 26.03 40.55
N MET A 5 -1.92 24.73 40.53
CA MET A 5 -1.39 23.76 39.57
C MET A 5 -1.95 24.09 38.18
N GLY A 6 -1.10 24.60 37.29
CA GLY A 6 -1.41 24.78 35.87
C GLY A 6 -0.99 23.54 35.07
N LEU A 7 -1.98 22.78 34.57
CA LEU A 7 -1.79 21.73 33.57
C LEU A 7 -1.75 22.39 32.18
N LEU A 8 -0.61 22.34 31.48
CA LEU A 8 -0.48 22.89 30.13
C LEU A 8 -0.69 21.77 29.11
N ILE A 9 -1.75 21.86 28.30
CA ILE A 9 -2.03 20.92 27.20
C ILE A 9 -1.63 21.61 25.90
N LEU A 10 -0.56 21.13 25.26
CA LEU A 10 -0.18 21.56 23.91
C LEU A 10 -0.83 20.65 22.85
N ALA A 11 -1.26 21.28 21.76
CA ALA A 11 -1.96 20.66 20.64
C ALA A 11 -1.08 19.61 19.96
N GLY A 12 -1.38 18.34 20.21
CA GLY A 12 -0.62 17.20 19.70
C GLY A 12 -0.40 16.07 20.69
N GLY A 13 -1.32 15.80 21.63
CA GLY A 13 -1.46 14.48 22.28
C GLY A 13 -0.21 13.84 22.88
N VAL A 14 0.76 14.62 23.39
CA VAL A 14 1.84 14.14 24.25
C VAL A 14 1.65 14.78 25.61
N VAL A 15 1.33 13.96 26.61
CA VAL A 15 1.42 14.39 28.02
C VAL A 15 2.90 14.40 28.36
N VAL A 16 3.48 15.59 28.39
CA VAL A 16 4.87 15.80 28.77
C VAL A 16 4.86 16.14 30.26
N GLY A 17 5.54 15.33 31.09
CA GLY A 17 5.85 15.72 32.47
C GLY A 17 6.78 16.94 32.47
N GLN A 18 6.91 17.67 33.58
CA GLN A 18 7.68 18.92 33.66
C GLN A 18 9.14 18.83 33.16
N ASP A 19 9.70 17.62 32.99
CA ASP A 19 11.09 17.40 32.57
C ASP A 19 11.27 16.90 31.12
N GLY A 20 10.25 16.96 30.26
CA GLY A 20 10.44 16.67 28.82
C GLY A 20 10.62 15.19 28.47
N GLN A 21 10.57 14.27 29.43
CA GLN A 21 10.57 12.83 29.16
C GLN A 21 9.15 12.29 28.97
N VAL A 22 8.95 11.52 27.90
CA VAL A 22 7.73 10.71 27.71
C VAL A 22 7.63 9.74 28.88
N LEU A 23 6.55 9.78 29.66
CA LEU A 23 6.36 8.85 30.78
C LEU A 23 6.51 7.40 30.28
N PRO A 24 7.41 6.60 30.86
CA PRO A 24 7.64 5.19 30.46
C PRO A 24 6.33 4.38 30.44
N GLU A 25 5.42 4.69 31.35
CA GLU A 25 4.09 4.08 31.49
C GLU A 25 3.22 4.23 30.23
N ILE A 26 3.30 5.36 29.51
CA ILE A 26 2.52 5.59 28.28
C ILE A 26 3.10 4.81 27.10
N LEU A 27 4.43 4.70 27.02
CA LEU A 27 5.09 3.86 26.02
C LEU A 27 4.82 2.37 26.26
N GLU A 28 4.79 1.98 27.54
CA GLU A 28 4.46 0.62 27.95
C GLU A 28 2.99 0.28 27.67
N LEU A 29 2.06 1.20 27.92
CA LEU A 29 0.64 1.05 27.57
C LEU A 29 0.44 0.96 26.05
N ARG A 30 1.13 1.79 25.25
CA ARG A 30 1.10 1.72 23.78
C ARG A 30 1.65 0.40 23.25
N ARG A 31 2.75 -0.09 23.83
CA ARG A 31 3.29 -1.44 23.51
C ARG A 31 2.31 -2.54 23.87
N ARG A 32 1.64 -2.45 25.03
CA ARG A 32 0.62 -3.42 25.47
C ARG A 32 -0.59 -3.46 24.54
N CYS A 33 -1.11 -2.31 24.13
CA CYS A 33 -2.24 -2.23 23.20
C CYS A 33 -1.86 -2.74 21.79
N ALA A 34 -0.67 -2.38 21.27
CA ALA A 34 -0.19 -2.89 20.00
C ALA A 34 0.00 -4.42 20.03
N ALA A 35 0.54 -4.96 21.14
CA ALA A 35 0.69 -6.39 21.35
C ALA A 35 -0.67 -7.11 21.47
N GLN A 36 -1.68 -6.49 22.10
CA GLN A 36 -3.03 -7.06 22.20
C GLN A 36 -3.78 -7.06 20.86
N ILE A 37 -3.61 -6.03 20.03
CA ILE A 37 -4.16 -5.98 18.67
C ILE A 37 -3.48 -7.03 17.79
N ALA A 38 -2.15 -7.15 17.84
CA ALA A 38 -1.42 -8.19 17.14
C ALA A 38 -1.81 -9.60 17.61
N ALA A 39 -2.00 -9.80 18.92
CA ALA A 39 -2.44 -11.07 19.49
C ALA A 39 -3.89 -11.45 19.13
N GLY A 40 -4.73 -10.48 18.76
CA GLY A 40 -6.10 -10.71 18.27
C GLY A 40 -6.19 -10.98 16.76
N ASP A 41 -5.31 -10.37 15.96
CA ASP A 41 -5.25 -10.55 14.49
C ASP A 41 -4.67 -11.91 14.09
N VAL A 42 -3.68 -12.42 14.83
CA VAL A 42 -3.00 -13.70 14.53
C VAL A 42 -3.94 -14.91 14.57
N PRO A 43 -4.81 -15.09 15.60
CA PRO A 43 -5.81 -16.16 15.62
C PRO A 43 -6.84 -16.07 14.48
N LEU A 44 -7.19 -14.86 14.05
CA LEU A 44 -8.15 -14.64 12.96
C LEU A 44 -7.53 -14.95 11.60
N GLN A 45 -6.27 -14.56 11.38
CA GLN A 45 -5.52 -14.94 10.19
C GLN A 45 -5.26 -16.44 10.13
N ALA A 46 -4.90 -17.07 11.26
CA ALA A 46 -4.74 -18.52 11.34
C ALA A 46 -6.03 -19.27 11.00
N ARG A 47 -7.18 -18.82 11.53
CA ARG A 47 -8.50 -19.37 11.16
C ARG A 47 -8.81 -19.20 9.68
N ARG A 48 -8.55 -18.02 9.11
CA ARG A 48 -8.75 -17.74 7.68
C ARG A 48 -7.88 -18.62 6.79
N LEU A 49 -6.64 -18.91 7.19
CA LEU A 49 -5.74 -19.81 6.46
C LEU A 49 -6.23 -21.26 6.49
N VAL A 50 -6.73 -21.73 7.64
CA VAL A 50 -7.34 -23.05 7.78
C VAL A 50 -8.58 -23.16 6.89
N GLU A 51 -9.47 -22.17 6.91
CA GLU A 51 -10.67 -22.15 6.05
C GLU A 51 -10.33 -22.15 4.55
N LEU A 52 -9.29 -21.41 4.14
CA LEU A 52 -8.83 -21.40 2.74
C LEU A 52 -8.19 -22.73 2.32
N GLN A 53 -7.48 -23.40 3.23
CA GLN A 53 -6.92 -24.72 2.99
C GLN A 53 -8.02 -25.79 2.89
N GLU A 54 -9.02 -25.75 3.76
CA GLU A 54 -10.19 -26.64 3.70
C GLU A 54 -10.96 -26.45 2.39
N LEU A 55 -11.14 -25.20 1.95
CA LEU A 55 -11.78 -24.86 0.68
C LEU A 55 -10.98 -25.37 -0.53
N GLU A 56 -9.65 -25.25 -0.49
CA GLU A 56 -8.73 -25.79 -1.52
C GLU A 56 -8.91 -27.32 -1.62
N THR A 57 -8.84 -28.05 -0.50
CA THR A 57 -9.00 -29.51 -0.47
C THR A 57 -10.39 -29.98 -0.90
N SER A 58 -11.45 -29.30 -0.47
CA SER A 58 -12.83 -29.65 -0.81
C SER A 58 -13.10 -29.50 -2.31
N ARG A 59 -12.58 -28.43 -2.93
CA ARG A 59 -12.72 -28.21 -4.38
C ARG A 59 -11.87 -29.17 -5.21
N ALA A 60 -10.67 -29.50 -4.75
CA ALA A 60 -9.84 -30.51 -5.40
C ALA A 60 -10.53 -31.90 -5.37
N ALA A 61 -11.16 -32.26 -4.24
CA ALA A 61 -11.92 -33.50 -4.10
C ALA A 61 -13.17 -33.54 -4.99
N ALA A 62 -13.77 -32.39 -5.28
CA ALA A 62 -14.90 -32.26 -6.21
C ALA A 62 -14.49 -32.18 -7.71
N GLY A 63 -13.20 -32.23 -8.03
CA GLY A 63 -12.70 -32.10 -9.41
C GLY A 63 -12.67 -30.65 -9.93
N GLU A 64 -12.88 -29.66 -9.06
CA GLU A 64 -12.90 -28.23 -9.41
C GLU A 64 -11.50 -27.60 -9.29
N TYR A 65 -10.56 -28.06 -10.13
CA TYR A 65 -9.12 -27.72 -10.01
C TYR A 65 -8.81 -26.23 -10.13
N GLU A 66 -9.50 -25.49 -11.01
CA GLU A 66 -9.36 -24.03 -11.12
C GLU A 66 -9.89 -23.30 -9.87
N GLY A 67 -10.91 -23.88 -9.23
CA GLY A 67 -11.43 -23.39 -7.96
C GLY A 67 -10.47 -23.60 -6.79
N ALA A 68 -9.77 -24.74 -6.77
CA ALA A 68 -8.71 -25.05 -5.80
C ALA A 68 -7.48 -24.16 -6.00
N LYS A 69 -7.04 -23.97 -7.26
CA LYS A 69 -5.91 -23.09 -7.61
C LYS A 69 -6.12 -21.65 -7.15
N ARG A 70 -7.34 -21.11 -7.30
CA ARG A 70 -7.69 -19.77 -6.80
C ARG A 70 -7.66 -19.69 -5.28
N ALA A 71 -8.19 -20.70 -4.58
CA ALA A 71 -8.11 -20.77 -3.12
C ALA A 71 -6.65 -20.81 -2.63
N ALA A 72 -5.79 -21.57 -3.33
CA ALA A 72 -4.36 -21.61 -3.07
C ALA A 72 -3.70 -20.23 -3.28
N VAL A 73 -3.98 -19.53 -4.38
CA VAL A 73 -3.43 -18.17 -4.62
C VAL A 73 -3.84 -17.18 -3.53
N VAL A 74 -5.10 -17.22 -3.08
CA VAL A 74 -5.57 -16.35 -1.99
C VAL A 74 -4.93 -16.74 -0.65
N ARG A 75 -4.77 -18.03 -0.37
CA ARG A 75 -4.04 -18.53 0.81
C ARG A 75 -2.60 -18.03 0.83
N GLU A 76 -1.91 -18.09 -0.32
CA GLU A 76 -0.54 -17.58 -0.49
C GLU A 76 -0.45 -16.05 -0.37
N SER A 77 -1.48 -15.31 -0.80
CA SER A 77 -1.56 -13.85 -0.61
C SER A 77 -1.75 -13.47 0.86
N VAL A 78 -2.63 -14.18 1.59
CA VAL A 78 -2.85 -13.95 3.03
C VAL A 78 -1.62 -14.32 3.85
N LEU A 79 -0.91 -15.39 3.48
CA LEU A 79 0.42 -15.70 4.02
C LEU A 79 1.41 -14.57 3.73
N GLY A 80 1.41 -14.03 2.51
CA GLY A 80 2.23 -12.89 2.12
C GLY A 80 1.98 -11.63 2.95
N GLU A 81 0.71 -11.27 3.17
CA GLU A 81 0.30 -10.10 3.97
C GLU A 81 0.62 -10.25 5.46
N ALA A 82 0.41 -11.45 6.03
CA ALA A 82 0.79 -11.75 7.40
C ALA A 82 2.30 -11.58 7.62
N THR A 83 3.12 -11.97 6.63
CA THR A 83 4.57 -11.78 6.68
C THR A 83 5.05 -10.36 6.38
N ALA A 84 4.21 -9.47 5.83
CA ALA A 84 4.59 -8.09 5.49
C ALA A 84 4.43 -7.10 6.65
N ARG A 85 3.62 -7.42 7.68
CA ARG A 85 3.36 -6.53 8.83
C ARG A 85 4.49 -6.48 9.87
N GLU A 86 5.45 -7.41 9.80
CA GLU A 86 6.72 -7.39 10.53
C GLU A 86 7.84 -7.84 9.59
N ASP A 87 8.19 -7.03 8.58
CA ASP A 87 9.29 -7.41 7.68
C ASP A 87 10.66 -7.15 8.33
N THR A 88 10.95 -7.91 9.39
CA THR A 88 12.25 -8.05 10.05
C THR A 88 13.16 -9.03 9.30
N ARG A 89 12.71 -9.54 8.15
CA ARG A 89 13.46 -10.51 7.35
C ARG A 89 14.71 -9.85 6.80
N ALA A 90 15.85 -10.51 7.01
CA ALA A 90 17.12 -10.02 6.49
C ALA A 90 17.20 -10.23 4.97
N ARG A 91 17.82 -9.29 4.27
CA ARG A 91 18.30 -9.47 2.90
C ARG A 91 19.27 -10.66 2.86
N VAL A 92 19.09 -11.56 1.90
CA VAL A 92 20.00 -12.69 1.68
C VAL A 92 20.96 -12.32 0.57
N LEU A 93 22.25 -12.48 0.83
CA LEU A 93 23.31 -12.29 -0.16
C LEU A 93 23.89 -13.66 -0.53
N LEU A 94 23.87 -13.98 -1.82
CA LEU A 94 24.42 -15.20 -2.40
C LEU A 94 25.65 -14.82 -3.23
N HIS A 95 26.82 -14.86 -2.62
CA HIS A 95 28.05 -14.53 -3.34
C HIS A 95 28.43 -15.65 -4.32
N ALA A 96 28.98 -15.29 -5.47
CA ALA A 96 29.44 -16.27 -6.46
C ALA A 96 30.56 -17.17 -5.88
N ARG A 97 31.43 -16.63 -5.02
CA ARG A 97 32.44 -17.41 -4.29
C ARG A 97 31.87 -18.48 -3.33
N GLU A 98 30.62 -18.32 -2.88
CA GLU A 98 29.95 -19.18 -1.89
C GLU A 98 29.05 -20.25 -2.53
N VAL A 99 29.16 -20.44 -3.85
CA VAL A 99 28.42 -21.46 -4.60
C VAL A 99 28.77 -22.86 -4.08
N THR A 100 27.74 -23.65 -3.74
CA THR A 100 27.89 -25.00 -3.18
C THR A 100 28.02 -26.06 -4.27
N THR A 101 27.33 -25.89 -5.40
CA THR A 101 27.40 -26.80 -6.55
C THR A 101 27.64 -26.03 -7.84
N ARG A 102 28.56 -26.52 -8.67
CA ARG A 102 28.97 -25.89 -9.94
C ARG A 102 28.74 -26.85 -11.10
N GLY A 103 28.05 -26.38 -12.13
CA GLY A 103 27.88 -27.07 -13.40
C GLY A 103 29.01 -26.77 -14.39
N SER A 104 28.96 -27.40 -15.55
CA SER A 104 29.94 -27.16 -16.64
C SER A 104 29.76 -25.77 -17.26
N GLY A 105 30.82 -25.16 -17.83
CA GLY A 105 30.71 -23.87 -18.52
C GLY A 105 30.88 -22.65 -17.63
N LEU A 106 31.59 -22.82 -16.51
CA LEU A 106 31.99 -21.74 -15.61
C LEU A 106 33.51 -21.55 -15.69
N ARG A 107 33.98 -20.31 -15.58
CA ARG A 107 35.40 -19.98 -15.33
C ARG A 107 35.47 -19.08 -14.10
N ASP A 108 36.32 -19.44 -13.16
CA ASP A 108 36.45 -18.71 -11.91
C ASP A 108 37.58 -17.70 -11.97
N ASP A 109 37.33 -16.53 -11.42
CA ASP A 109 38.39 -15.60 -11.03
C ASP A 109 38.50 -15.60 -9.50
N PRO A 110 39.44 -16.37 -8.92
CA PRO A 110 39.57 -16.49 -7.47
C PRO A 110 40.02 -15.19 -6.80
N ALA A 111 40.68 -14.28 -7.53
CA ALA A 111 41.16 -13.02 -6.98
C ALA A 111 40.00 -12.04 -6.73
N THR A 112 39.00 -12.04 -7.63
CA THR A 112 37.82 -11.16 -7.53
C THR A 112 36.61 -11.84 -6.91
N GLY A 113 36.60 -13.17 -6.84
CA GLY A 113 35.46 -13.96 -6.34
C GLY A 113 34.29 -13.98 -7.32
N VAL A 114 34.55 -13.73 -8.60
CA VAL A 114 33.58 -13.64 -9.69
C VAL A 114 33.57 -14.95 -10.48
N ILE A 115 32.39 -15.33 -10.97
CA ILE A 115 32.22 -16.50 -11.83
C ILE A 115 31.79 -16.06 -13.23
N PHE A 116 32.59 -16.38 -14.24
CA PHE A 116 32.25 -16.16 -15.64
C PHE A 116 31.42 -17.31 -16.22
N PHE A 117 30.25 -16.99 -16.75
CA PHE A 117 29.35 -17.93 -17.42
C PHE A 117 29.69 -17.98 -18.91
N SER A 118 30.33 -19.06 -19.36
CA SER A 118 30.90 -19.13 -20.71
C SER A 118 29.96 -19.68 -21.79
N LYS A 119 28.95 -20.47 -21.41
CA LYS A 119 28.07 -21.16 -22.37
C LYS A 119 26.70 -21.50 -21.78
N LYS A 120 25.77 -21.89 -22.66
CA LYS A 120 24.49 -22.50 -22.28
C LYS A 120 24.70 -23.71 -21.38
N GLY A 121 23.87 -23.84 -20.35
CA GLY A 121 23.93 -24.89 -19.34
C GLY A 121 24.86 -24.57 -18.15
N ALA A 122 25.60 -23.46 -18.21
CA ALA A 122 26.37 -22.97 -17.06
C ALA A 122 25.45 -22.76 -15.85
N THR A 123 25.77 -23.42 -14.74
CA THR A 123 24.87 -23.53 -13.59
C THR A 123 25.63 -23.35 -12.29
N VAL A 124 25.08 -22.54 -11.39
CA VAL A 124 25.55 -22.41 -10.00
C VAL A 124 24.40 -22.63 -9.04
N GLU A 125 24.68 -23.26 -7.90
CA GLU A 125 23.69 -23.52 -6.86
C GLU A 125 24.18 -23.06 -5.48
N TRP A 126 23.25 -22.61 -4.64
CA TRP A 126 23.48 -22.25 -3.25
C TRP A 126 22.53 -23.04 -2.36
N ASP A 127 23.05 -23.56 -1.25
CA ASP A 127 22.25 -24.17 -0.19
C ASP A 127 22.01 -23.15 0.93
N LEU A 128 20.77 -22.73 1.09
CA LEU A 128 20.34 -21.84 2.16
C LEU A 128 19.77 -22.65 3.32
N ARG A 129 20.28 -22.38 4.53
CA ARG A 129 19.76 -22.91 5.79
C ARG A 129 19.20 -21.75 6.62
N GLY A 130 17.93 -21.82 6.99
CA GLY A 130 17.27 -20.76 7.74
C GLY A 130 15.77 -20.70 7.49
N GLN A 131 15.12 -19.69 8.05
CA GLN A 131 13.71 -19.40 7.83
C GLN A 131 13.60 -18.24 6.84
N PHE A 132 13.44 -18.57 5.56
CA PHE A 132 13.34 -17.58 4.47
C PHE A 132 11.92 -17.53 3.89
N THR A 133 10.90 -17.55 4.74
CA THR A 133 9.51 -17.64 4.26
C THR A 133 9.02 -16.31 3.68
N GLY A 134 8.44 -16.37 2.48
CA GLY A 134 7.72 -15.26 1.84
C GLY A 134 8.27 -14.88 0.47
N TRP A 135 7.95 -13.68 0.00
CA TRP A 135 8.32 -13.21 -1.33
C TRP A 135 9.62 -12.42 -1.30
N TYR A 136 10.47 -12.70 -2.27
CA TYR A 136 11.75 -12.04 -2.44
C TYR A 136 11.88 -11.50 -3.86
N GLU A 137 12.30 -10.24 -3.97
CA GLU A 137 12.82 -9.68 -5.20
C GLU A 137 14.25 -10.17 -5.41
N VAL A 138 14.50 -10.76 -6.56
CA VAL A 138 15.79 -11.30 -6.96
C VAL A 138 16.54 -10.23 -7.74
N ARG A 139 17.70 -9.83 -7.21
CA ARG A 139 18.62 -8.89 -7.85
C ARG A 139 19.90 -9.60 -8.23
N LEU A 140 20.37 -9.35 -9.44
CA LEU A 140 21.55 -9.96 -10.01
C LEU A 140 22.62 -8.88 -10.18
N THR A 141 23.78 -9.04 -9.54
CA THR A 141 24.94 -8.18 -9.78
C THR A 141 25.89 -8.87 -10.75
N CYS A 142 25.98 -8.35 -11.97
CA CYS A 142 26.79 -8.92 -13.05
C CYS A 142 27.43 -7.87 -13.96
N ALA A 143 28.46 -8.28 -14.69
CA ALA A 143 29.11 -7.49 -15.74
C ALA A 143 29.12 -8.25 -17.07
N VAL A 144 28.85 -7.56 -18.16
CA VAL A 144 28.65 -8.15 -19.50
C VAL A 144 29.27 -7.21 -20.52
N LYS A 145 30.09 -7.75 -21.43
CA LYS A 145 30.63 -6.96 -22.53
C LYS A 145 29.53 -6.57 -23.52
N GLY A 146 29.60 -5.36 -24.05
CA GLY A 146 28.60 -4.81 -24.95
C GLY A 146 28.21 -3.41 -24.52
N SER A 147 27.52 -2.67 -25.36
CA SER A 147 27.08 -1.30 -25.04
C SER A 147 26.14 -1.31 -23.83
N PRO A 148 26.29 -0.37 -22.88
CA PRO A 148 25.36 -0.24 -21.78
C PRO A 148 23.97 0.09 -22.32
N ARG A 149 22.93 -0.41 -21.66
CA ARG A 149 21.54 -0.08 -21.98
C ARG A 149 21.33 1.43 -21.90
N LEU A 150 21.12 2.08 -23.04
CA LEU A 150 20.66 3.46 -23.07
C LEU A 150 19.24 3.47 -22.49
N LYS A 151 19.02 4.24 -21.42
CA LYS A 151 17.68 4.47 -20.87
C LYS A 151 16.92 5.33 -21.89
N ASP A 152 15.86 4.75 -22.45
CA ASP A 152 14.79 5.37 -23.25
C ASP A 152 15.17 6.68 -23.97
N GLY A 153 15.55 6.61 -25.25
CA GLY A 153 15.57 7.80 -26.10
C GLY A 153 16.34 7.73 -27.42
N ASP A 154 17.55 7.16 -27.43
CA ASP A 154 18.43 7.27 -28.60
C ASP A 154 18.72 5.88 -29.20
N SER A 155 17.91 5.51 -30.19
CA SER A 155 18.14 4.35 -31.04
C SER A 155 19.11 4.71 -32.16
N GLU A 156 20.42 4.62 -31.91
CA GLU A 156 21.38 4.42 -33.01
C GLU A 156 22.46 3.42 -32.61
N GLY A 157 22.30 2.19 -33.12
CA GLY A 157 23.32 1.14 -33.05
C GLY A 157 22.73 -0.25 -32.90
N GLU A 158 22.14 -0.81 -33.97
CA GLU A 158 21.95 -2.26 -34.12
C GLU A 158 23.31 -2.96 -34.24
N GLY A 159 24.06 -3.02 -33.15
CA GLY A 159 25.15 -3.97 -33.01
C GLY A 159 24.63 -5.19 -32.28
N GLU A 160 24.54 -6.34 -32.95
CA GLU A 160 24.32 -7.62 -32.26
C GLU A 160 25.33 -7.75 -31.12
N SER A 161 24.84 -7.74 -29.87
CA SER A 161 25.70 -7.93 -28.72
C SER A 161 26.31 -9.33 -28.77
N LYS A 162 27.64 -9.41 -28.92
CA LYS A 162 28.37 -10.68 -29.00
C LYS A 162 28.46 -11.42 -27.66
N ALA A 163 28.11 -10.76 -26.56
CA ALA A 163 28.00 -11.32 -25.22
C ALA A 163 26.60 -11.04 -24.64
N GLY A 164 26.20 -11.83 -23.63
CA GLY A 164 24.86 -11.81 -23.03
C GLY A 164 24.11 -13.13 -23.22
N GLY A 165 22.84 -13.16 -22.86
CA GLY A 165 22.04 -14.38 -22.95
C GLY A 165 20.75 -14.35 -22.16
N VAL A 166 20.25 -15.52 -21.78
CA VAL A 166 19.08 -15.65 -20.91
C VAL A 166 19.47 -16.50 -19.72
N VAL A 167 19.16 -16.03 -18.52
CA VAL A 167 19.38 -16.75 -17.28
C VAL A 167 18.06 -17.09 -16.60
N VAL A 168 18.07 -18.21 -15.89
CA VAL A 168 16.92 -18.75 -15.17
C VAL A 168 17.31 -18.96 -13.72
N PHE A 169 16.66 -18.23 -12.82
CA PHE A 169 16.79 -18.39 -11.38
C PHE A 169 15.63 -19.21 -10.84
N SER A 170 15.93 -20.28 -10.11
CA SER A 170 14.94 -21.27 -9.70
C SER A 170 15.26 -21.86 -8.34
N ARG A 171 14.24 -22.38 -7.66
CA ARG A 171 14.41 -23.26 -6.51
C ARG A 171 14.59 -24.70 -6.99
N VAL A 172 15.55 -25.41 -6.42
CA VAL A 172 15.82 -26.83 -6.66
C VAL A 172 15.33 -27.65 -5.48
N GLY A 173 14.39 -28.56 -5.72
CA GLY A 173 13.92 -29.51 -4.71
C GLY A 173 12.93 -28.94 -3.69
N GLY A 174 11.84 -29.69 -3.51
CA GLY A 174 10.77 -29.46 -2.55
C GLY A 174 9.55 -30.31 -2.92
N LEU A 175 8.92 -30.97 -1.95
CA LEU A 175 7.68 -31.76 -2.12
C LEU A 175 6.42 -30.90 -2.29
N GLY A 176 6.56 -29.58 -2.38
CA GLY A 176 5.47 -28.63 -2.63
C GLY A 176 5.53 -28.08 -4.06
N ALA A 177 4.43 -27.46 -4.51
CA ALA A 177 4.33 -26.82 -5.83
C ALA A 177 5.58 -25.97 -6.11
N ALA A 178 6.37 -26.37 -7.11
CA ALA A 178 7.59 -25.66 -7.47
C ALA A 178 7.22 -24.24 -7.89
N ALA A 179 7.81 -23.25 -7.21
CA ALA A 179 7.68 -21.86 -7.60
C ALA A 179 8.13 -21.70 -9.06
N ALA A 180 7.38 -20.92 -9.84
CA ALA A 180 7.76 -20.62 -11.22
C ALA A 180 9.17 -20.00 -11.25
N PRO A 181 10.05 -20.46 -12.16
CA PRO A 181 11.39 -19.91 -12.27
C PRO A 181 11.35 -18.47 -12.78
N VAL A 182 12.30 -17.65 -12.33
CA VAL A 182 12.50 -16.27 -12.79
C VAL A 182 13.41 -16.30 -14.01
N VAL A 183 12.89 -15.88 -15.16
CA VAL A 183 13.64 -15.86 -16.44
C VAL A 183 13.97 -14.42 -16.78
N HIS A 184 15.23 -14.15 -17.14
CA HIS A 184 15.69 -12.79 -17.45
C HIS A 184 16.73 -12.76 -18.56
N GLY A 185 16.62 -11.77 -19.45
CA GLY A 185 17.62 -11.48 -20.49
C GLY A 185 18.78 -10.67 -19.90
N VAL A 186 20.00 -11.13 -20.14
CA VAL A 186 21.23 -10.49 -19.67
C VAL A 186 21.80 -9.63 -20.80
N GLU A 187 21.84 -8.32 -20.57
CA GLU A 187 22.26 -7.29 -21.51
C GLU A 187 23.67 -6.77 -21.21
N GLY A 188 24.27 -6.06 -22.17
CA GLY A 188 25.61 -5.45 -22.03
C GLY A 188 25.64 -4.36 -20.96
N THR A 189 26.68 -4.35 -20.13
CA THR A 189 26.89 -3.36 -19.06
C THR A 189 28.00 -2.35 -19.38
N GLY A 190 28.50 -2.33 -20.62
CA GLY A 190 29.64 -1.53 -21.05
C GLY A 190 30.98 -2.24 -21.01
N GLY A 191 31.08 -3.43 -20.39
CA GLY A 191 32.34 -4.18 -20.31
C GLY A 191 32.36 -5.28 -19.26
N TRP A 192 33.29 -6.23 -19.39
CA TRP A 192 33.44 -7.38 -18.48
C TRP A 192 33.74 -7.01 -17.02
N ASN A 193 34.16 -5.77 -16.75
CA ASN A 193 34.50 -5.29 -15.41
C ASN A 193 33.57 -4.19 -14.91
N LEU A 194 32.53 -3.84 -15.67
CA LEU A 194 31.53 -2.84 -15.28
C LEU A 194 30.31 -3.56 -14.71
N TYR A 195 30.23 -3.61 -13.38
CA TYR A 195 29.17 -4.35 -12.69
C TYR A 195 27.94 -3.48 -12.48
N GLU A 196 26.79 -4.04 -12.84
CA GLU A 196 25.49 -3.45 -12.59
C GLU A 196 24.64 -4.42 -11.76
N THR A 197 23.76 -3.88 -10.92
CA THR A 197 22.77 -4.67 -10.19
C THR A 197 21.40 -4.46 -10.80
N VAL A 198 20.83 -5.51 -11.37
CA VAL A 198 19.53 -5.48 -12.05
C VAL A 198 18.52 -6.35 -11.32
N THR A 199 17.27 -5.90 -11.26
CA THR A 199 16.17 -6.72 -10.72
C THR A 199 15.68 -7.67 -11.82
N ILE A 200 15.79 -8.98 -11.57
CA ILE A 200 15.46 -10.01 -12.57
C ILE A 200 14.06 -10.59 -12.39
N GLY A 201 13.47 -10.45 -11.20
CA GLY A 201 12.08 -10.84 -10.93
C GLY A 201 11.81 -11.07 -9.45
N ARG A 202 10.69 -11.74 -9.15
CA ARG A 202 10.28 -12.07 -7.78
C ARG A 202 10.05 -13.57 -7.65
N MET A 203 10.39 -14.14 -6.50
CA MET A 203 10.13 -15.54 -6.21
C MET A 203 9.62 -15.74 -4.78
N PRO A 204 8.70 -16.69 -4.57
CA PRO A 204 8.33 -17.14 -3.24
C PRO A 204 9.35 -18.17 -2.73
N LEU A 205 9.69 -18.04 -1.45
CA LEU A 205 10.48 -18.99 -0.69
C LEU A 205 9.61 -19.55 0.45
N SER A 206 9.71 -20.86 0.69
CA SER A 206 9.01 -21.50 1.81
C SER A 206 9.94 -21.60 3.03
N SER A 207 9.36 -21.87 4.20
CA SER A 207 10.15 -22.26 5.37
C SER A 207 10.96 -23.52 5.07
N GLY A 208 12.16 -23.60 5.67
CA GLY A 208 13.04 -24.77 5.61
C GLY A 208 14.29 -24.58 4.74
N PRO A 209 15.11 -25.65 4.59
CA PRO A 209 16.27 -25.64 3.72
C PRO A 209 15.84 -25.43 2.27
N VAL A 210 16.47 -24.47 1.59
CA VAL A 210 16.18 -24.16 0.19
C VAL A 210 17.47 -24.22 -0.60
N ARG A 211 17.45 -24.96 -1.72
CA ARG A 211 18.50 -24.87 -2.72
C ARG A 211 18.05 -23.93 -3.84
N LEU A 212 18.88 -22.94 -4.15
CA LEU A 212 18.65 -21.97 -5.21
C LEU A 212 19.63 -22.21 -6.33
N ARG A 213 19.18 -22.02 -7.57
CA ARG A 213 19.96 -22.32 -8.78
C ARG A 213 19.80 -21.23 -9.81
N LEU A 214 20.93 -20.79 -10.37
CA LEU A 214 21.00 -19.91 -11.53
C LEU A 214 21.58 -20.69 -12.72
N VAL A 215 20.85 -20.75 -13.83
CA VAL A 215 21.25 -21.46 -15.06
C VAL A 215 21.30 -20.48 -16.22
N ALA A 216 22.33 -20.55 -17.07
CA ALA A 216 22.31 -19.93 -18.39
C ALA A 216 21.53 -20.79 -19.38
N GLU A 217 20.34 -20.36 -19.78
CA GLU A 217 19.51 -21.06 -20.76
C GLU A 217 19.88 -20.72 -22.21
N LYS A 218 20.31 -19.48 -22.45
CA LYS A 218 20.86 -19.02 -23.74
C LYS A 218 22.16 -18.28 -23.48
N ALA A 219 23.11 -18.40 -24.40
CA ALA A 219 24.40 -17.71 -24.36
C ALA A 219 24.78 -17.22 -25.74
N ALA A 220 25.29 -15.99 -25.81
CA ALA A 220 25.94 -15.44 -27.00
C ALA A 220 27.36 -16.01 -27.16
N ALA A 221 28.00 -15.71 -28.30
CA ALA A 221 29.27 -16.31 -28.70
C ALA A 221 30.43 -16.04 -27.71
N GLU A 222 30.47 -14.86 -27.09
CA GLU A 222 31.54 -14.47 -26.17
C GLU A 222 31.23 -14.82 -24.70
N GLY A 223 30.08 -15.42 -24.41
CA GLY A 223 29.64 -15.79 -23.05
C GLY A 223 28.45 -14.97 -22.56
N VAL A 224 27.98 -15.29 -21.35
CA VAL A 224 26.74 -14.72 -20.77
C VAL A 224 27.05 -13.53 -19.88
N MET A 225 27.87 -13.72 -18.84
CA MET A 225 28.17 -12.68 -17.83
C MET A 225 29.32 -13.06 -16.91
N ASN A 226 29.89 -12.05 -16.25
CA ASN A 226 30.63 -12.15 -15.01
C ASN A 226 29.67 -11.97 -13.82
N LEU A 227 29.40 -13.03 -13.07
CA LEU A 227 28.54 -13.03 -11.90
C LEU A 227 29.33 -12.68 -10.64
N ALA A 228 28.93 -11.61 -9.94
CA ALA A 228 29.47 -11.27 -8.63
C ALA A 228 28.62 -11.83 -7.48
N ARG A 229 27.30 -11.59 -7.52
CA ARG A 229 26.37 -12.07 -6.49
C ARG A 229 24.91 -12.03 -6.95
N VAL A 230 24.07 -12.81 -6.27
CA VAL A 230 22.61 -12.71 -6.31
C VAL A 230 22.12 -12.22 -4.95
N GLU A 231 21.11 -11.37 -4.93
CA GLU A 231 20.54 -10.82 -3.71
C GLU A 231 19.05 -11.10 -3.67
N LEU A 232 18.55 -11.52 -2.51
CA LEU A 232 17.13 -11.73 -2.26
C LEU A 232 16.68 -10.66 -1.29
N VAL A 233 15.89 -9.72 -1.78
CA VAL A 233 15.35 -8.60 -0.99
C VAL A 233 13.92 -8.96 -0.62
N PRO A 234 13.57 -9.05 0.68
CA PRO A 234 12.19 -9.29 1.10
C PRO A 234 11.25 -8.24 0.50
N VAL A 235 10.13 -8.69 -0.03
CA VAL A 235 9.07 -7.83 -0.57
C VAL A 235 7.71 -8.36 -0.13
N GLY A 236 6.72 -7.46 -0.08
CA GLY A 236 5.32 -7.89 0.00
C GLY A 236 4.99 -8.82 -1.18
N GLY A 237 4.10 -9.79 -0.95
CA GLY A 237 3.65 -10.70 -2.00
C GLY A 237 3.14 -9.96 -3.24
N PRO A 238 3.11 -10.62 -4.42
CA PRO A 238 2.61 -9.99 -5.63
C PRO A 238 1.18 -9.50 -5.35
N VAL A 239 0.99 -8.19 -5.43
CA VAL A 239 -0.34 -7.62 -5.62
C VAL A 239 -0.81 -8.24 -6.92
N ALA A 240 -1.88 -9.04 -6.87
CA ALA A 240 -2.47 -9.62 -8.07
C ALA A 240 -2.76 -8.48 -9.05
N VAL A 241 -1.93 -8.34 -10.08
CA VAL A 241 -2.21 -7.46 -11.20
C VAL A 241 -3.13 -8.30 -12.08
N GLU A 242 -4.40 -7.93 -12.09
CA GLU A 242 -5.36 -8.42 -13.08
C GLU A 242 -4.77 -8.22 -14.47
N GLN A 243 -4.42 -9.31 -15.14
CA GLN A 243 -4.39 -9.32 -16.60
C GLN A 243 -5.84 -9.48 -17.04
N ALA A 244 -6.38 -8.38 -17.57
CA ALA A 244 -7.66 -8.34 -18.22
C ALA A 244 -7.56 -9.12 -19.54
N ASP A 245 -8.26 -10.25 -19.61
CA ASP A 245 -8.98 -10.70 -20.79
C ASP A 245 -10.07 -11.68 -20.35
N ALA A 246 -11.32 -11.30 -20.65
CA ALA A 246 -12.59 -12.00 -20.45
C ALA A 246 -12.69 -12.91 -19.20
N VAL A 247 -13.19 -12.35 -18.09
CA VAL A 247 -13.58 -13.12 -16.90
C VAL A 247 -14.71 -14.10 -17.30
N PRO A 248 -14.50 -15.43 -17.21
CA PRO A 248 -15.54 -16.40 -17.50
C PRO A 248 -16.76 -16.18 -16.61
N GLU A 249 -17.98 -16.28 -17.14
CA GLU A 249 -19.24 -16.07 -16.42
C GLU A 249 -19.36 -16.92 -15.13
N ALA A 250 -18.72 -18.10 -15.12
CA ALA A 250 -18.60 -18.96 -13.94
C ALA A 250 -17.80 -18.33 -12.78
N LEU A 251 -16.83 -17.47 -13.08
CA LEU A 251 -16.04 -16.72 -12.11
C LEU A 251 -16.82 -15.55 -11.52
N VAL A 252 -17.65 -14.88 -12.33
CA VAL A 252 -18.61 -13.87 -11.86
C VAL A 252 -19.60 -14.50 -10.90
N LYS A 253 -20.20 -15.65 -11.28
CA LYS A 253 -21.14 -16.39 -10.44
C LYS A 253 -20.52 -16.94 -9.15
N ALA A 254 -19.26 -17.40 -9.21
CA ALA A 254 -18.52 -17.83 -8.02
C ALA A 254 -18.16 -16.66 -7.09
N ARG A 255 -17.85 -15.49 -7.64
CA ARG A 255 -17.60 -14.25 -6.89
C ARG A 255 -18.89 -13.75 -6.23
N GLU A 256 -20.01 -13.76 -6.93
CA GLU A 256 -21.33 -13.40 -6.38
C GLU A 256 -21.74 -14.35 -5.24
N GLY A 257 -21.58 -15.66 -5.44
CA GLY A 257 -21.85 -16.66 -4.39
C GLY A 257 -20.97 -16.47 -3.14
N PHE A 258 -19.69 -16.15 -3.34
CA PHE A 258 -18.76 -15.83 -2.26
C PHE A 258 -19.14 -14.53 -1.53
N LEU A 259 -19.42 -13.44 -2.26
CA LEU A 259 -19.81 -12.16 -1.67
C LEU A 259 -21.13 -12.26 -0.89
N LYS A 260 -22.09 -13.06 -1.39
CA LYS A 260 -23.34 -13.35 -0.69
C LYS A 260 -23.08 -14.12 0.61
N ALA A 261 -22.35 -15.22 0.56
CA ALA A 261 -22.04 -16.03 1.74
C ALA A 261 -21.18 -15.27 2.78
N PHE A 262 -20.23 -14.45 2.30
CA PHE A 262 -19.42 -13.57 3.12
C PHE A 262 -20.28 -12.48 3.77
N GLY A 263 -21.17 -11.84 3.01
CA GLY A 263 -22.10 -10.84 3.51
C GLY A 263 -23.03 -11.39 4.60
N GLU A 264 -23.55 -12.60 4.42
CA GLU A 264 -24.39 -13.29 5.41
C GLU A 264 -23.61 -13.59 6.71
N ARG A 265 -22.37 -14.09 6.62
CA ARG A 265 -21.52 -14.35 7.79
C ARG A 265 -21.06 -13.06 8.48
N ALA A 266 -20.69 -12.03 7.71
CA ALA A 266 -20.26 -10.73 8.21
C ALA A 266 -21.40 -9.98 8.93
N ARG A 267 -22.64 -10.08 8.40
CA ARG A 267 -23.84 -9.57 9.09
C ARG A 267 -24.03 -10.25 10.44
N GLY A 268 -23.98 -11.58 10.49
CA GLY A 268 -24.12 -12.33 11.76
C GLY A 268 -23.04 -11.97 12.79
N ALA A 269 -21.78 -11.83 12.36
CA ALA A 269 -20.70 -11.42 13.24
C ALA A 269 -20.87 -9.97 13.73
N THR A 270 -21.35 -9.08 12.85
CA THR A 270 -21.52 -7.66 13.20
C THR A 270 -22.76 -7.42 14.04
N GLU A 271 -23.83 -8.19 13.87
CA GLU A 271 -24.98 -8.18 14.78
C GLU A 271 -24.59 -8.61 16.20
N ARG A 272 -23.74 -9.65 16.33
CA ARG A 272 -23.17 -10.05 17.62
C ARG A 272 -22.34 -8.92 18.23
N TYR A 273 -21.45 -8.31 17.44
CA TYR A 273 -20.64 -7.19 17.90
C TYR A 273 -21.48 -5.96 18.31
N ARG A 274 -22.53 -5.61 17.55
CA ARG A 274 -23.47 -4.54 17.91
C ARG A 274 -24.21 -4.84 19.22
N LYS A 275 -24.57 -6.11 19.44
CA LYS A 275 -25.21 -6.55 20.70
C LYS A 275 -24.25 -6.43 21.88
N GLU A 276 -22.98 -6.79 21.70
CA GLU A 276 -21.93 -6.62 22.70
C GLU A 276 -21.68 -5.14 23.02
N LEU A 277 -21.58 -4.27 22.01
CA LEU A 277 -21.44 -2.83 22.19
C LEU A 277 -22.63 -2.22 22.95
N ALA A 278 -23.87 -2.65 22.64
CA ALA A 278 -25.04 -2.21 23.40
C ALA A 278 -24.98 -2.65 24.87
N GLY A 279 -24.48 -3.87 25.14
CA GLY A 279 -24.24 -4.36 26.51
C GLY A 279 -23.17 -3.57 27.26
N MET A 280 -22.07 -3.22 26.58
CA MET A 280 -20.99 -2.39 27.14
C MET A 280 -21.47 -0.97 27.45
N GLU A 281 -22.28 -0.36 26.57
CA GLU A 281 -22.87 0.96 26.82
C GLU A 281 -23.71 0.95 28.09
N ALA A 282 -24.61 -0.03 28.25
CA ALA A 282 -25.43 -0.17 29.46
C ALA A 282 -24.58 -0.39 30.73
N ALA A 283 -23.46 -1.13 30.62
CA ALA A 283 -22.53 -1.34 31.73
C ALA A 283 -21.81 -0.04 32.14
N PHE A 284 -21.34 0.76 31.17
CA PHE A 284 -20.70 2.06 31.43
C PHE A 284 -21.70 3.09 31.95
N GLU A 285 -22.94 3.11 31.45
CA GLU A 285 -24.02 3.95 31.99
C GLU A 285 -24.31 3.62 33.46
N LYS A 286 -24.39 2.32 33.81
CA LYS A 286 -24.56 1.86 35.19
C LYS A 286 -23.39 2.26 36.09
N ALA A 287 -22.17 2.24 35.55
CA ALA A 287 -20.94 2.66 36.24
C ALA A 287 -20.76 4.19 36.30
N LYS A 288 -21.63 4.97 35.64
CA LYS A 288 -21.54 6.43 35.47
C LYS A 288 -20.24 6.90 34.75
N ASP A 289 -19.65 6.04 33.92
CA ASP A 289 -18.47 6.36 33.11
C ASP A 289 -18.89 7.05 31.79
N ARG A 290 -18.86 8.39 31.78
CA ARG A 290 -19.23 9.19 30.62
C ARG A 290 -18.28 9.05 29.44
N GLU A 291 -17.00 8.77 29.69
CA GLU A 291 -16.01 8.62 28.63
C GLU A 291 -16.17 7.25 27.94
N GLY A 292 -16.39 6.20 28.73
CA GLY A 292 -16.73 4.86 28.22
C GLY A 292 -17.97 4.88 27.34
N VAL A 293 -19.04 5.57 27.75
CA VAL A 293 -20.26 5.73 26.94
C VAL A 293 -19.98 6.45 25.62
N ALA A 294 -19.21 7.54 25.63
CA ALA A 294 -18.89 8.29 24.41
C ALA A 294 -18.09 7.44 23.40
N ARG A 295 -17.11 6.66 23.88
CA ARG A 295 -16.31 5.75 23.05
C ARG A 295 -17.15 4.63 22.44
N VAL A 296 -18.03 4.02 23.23
CA VAL A 296 -18.93 2.96 22.72
C VAL A 296 -19.92 3.52 21.70
N ARG A 297 -20.46 4.72 21.89
CA ARG A 297 -21.35 5.37 20.91
C ARG A 297 -20.64 5.70 19.60
N GLN A 298 -19.40 6.18 19.67
CA GLN A 298 -18.58 6.44 18.49
C GLN A 298 -18.32 5.15 17.70
N GLU A 299 -18.01 4.06 18.41
CA GLU A 299 -17.77 2.77 17.80
C GLU A 299 -19.06 2.17 17.20
N ARG A 300 -20.21 2.32 17.87
CA ARG A 300 -21.52 1.95 17.30
C ARG A 300 -21.84 2.73 16.03
N ALA A 301 -21.54 4.03 15.98
CA ALA A 301 -21.72 4.85 14.78
C ALA A 301 -20.82 4.39 13.63
N ARG A 302 -19.56 4.05 13.92
CA ARG A 302 -18.61 3.49 12.96
C ARG A 302 -19.11 2.16 12.36
N VAL A 303 -19.59 1.26 13.21
CA VAL A 303 -20.12 -0.06 12.80
C VAL A 303 -21.47 0.04 12.10
N ALA A 304 -22.25 1.09 12.39
CA ALA A 304 -23.49 1.39 11.65
C ALA A 304 -23.18 1.85 10.22
N GLY A 305 -22.18 2.73 10.03
CA GLY A 305 -21.76 3.19 8.71
C GLY A 305 -21.07 2.14 7.83
N ALA A 306 -20.44 1.13 8.43
CA ALA A 306 -19.68 0.10 7.71
C ALA A 306 -20.55 -0.99 7.03
N LEU A 307 -21.85 -1.06 7.30
CA LEU A 307 -22.75 -2.11 6.79
C LEU A 307 -24.10 -1.52 6.33
N ASP A 308 -24.03 -0.53 5.44
CA ASP A 308 -25.21 -0.15 4.68
C ASP A 308 -25.55 -1.31 3.70
N PRO A 309 -26.79 -1.86 3.70
CA PRO A 309 -27.15 -3.06 2.93
C PRO A 309 -26.83 -2.99 1.43
N GLY A 310 -26.71 -1.78 0.88
CA GLY A 310 -26.30 -1.55 -0.51
C GLY A 310 -24.81 -1.73 -0.82
N MET A 311 -23.96 -2.10 0.15
CA MET A 311 -22.54 -2.46 -0.10
C MET A 311 -22.31 -3.94 -0.45
N LEU A 312 -23.28 -4.82 -0.20
CA LEU A 312 -23.09 -6.28 -0.29
C LEU A 312 -23.98 -6.98 -1.33
N SER A 313 -24.89 -6.26 -2.00
CA SER A 313 -25.63 -6.76 -3.15
C SER A 313 -24.83 -6.48 -4.42
N GLY A 314 -24.01 -7.45 -4.84
CA GLY A 314 -23.26 -7.41 -6.09
C GLY A 314 -24.17 -7.62 -7.31
N GLY A 315 -24.99 -6.63 -7.60
CA GLY A 315 -25.90 -6.62 -8.73
C GLY A 315 -26.25 -5.17 -9.07
N ASP A 316 -25.27 -4.46 -9.62
CA ASP A 316 -25.40 -3.37 -10.58
C ASP A 316 -24.02 -2.73 -10.73
N ALA A 317 -23.66 -2.40 -11.98
CA ALA A 317 -22.39 -1.79 -12.35
C ALA A 317 -21.96 -0.69 -11.35
N GLU A 318 -20.76 -0.86 -10.81
CA GLU A 318 -19.81 0.20 -10.44
C GLU A 318 -20.42 1.58 -10.10
N ARG A 319 -21.36 1.62 -9.14
CA ARG A 319 -21.71 2.87 -8.48
C ARG A 319 -20.68 3.12 -7.41
N VAL A 320 -19.48 3.54 -7.84
CA VAL A 320 -18.57 4.27 -6.96
C VAL A 320 -19.43 5.35 -6.28
N ARG A 321 -19.51 5.32 -4.95
CA ARG A 321 -20.34 6.30 -4.22
C ARG A 321 -19.52 7.58 -4.04
N THR A 322 -20.23 8.69 -3.92
CA THR A 322 -19.65 9.97 -3.51
C THR A 322 -18.82 9.81 -2.24
N VAL A 323 -17.54 10.16 -2.29
CA VAL A 323 -16.63 10.14 -1.13
C VAL A 323 -16.56 11.53 -0.51
N VAL A 324 -16.79 11.65 0.79
CA VAL A 324 -16.77 12.94 1.51
C VAL A 324 -15.57 13.00 2.45
N MET A 325 -14.66 13.92 2.18
CA MET A 325 -13.43 14.17 2.94
C MET A 325 -13.60 15.41 3.82
N GLY A 326 -14.04 15.20 5.06
CA GLY A 326 -14.28 16.28 6.02
C GLY A 326 -13.00 16.81 6.67
N VAL A 327 -12.97 18.10 7.02
CA VAL A 327 -11.82 18.73 7.69
C VAL A 327 -11.64 18.29 9.15
N GLY A 328 -12.68 17.72 9.75
CA GLY A 328 -12.72 17.30 11.15
C GLY A 328 -12.08 15.96 11.47
N ASP A 329 -11.67 15.19 10.46
CA ASP A 329 -11.07 13.88 10.64
C ASP A 329 -9.56 14.02 10.89
N PRO A 330 -9.07 13.78 12.13
CA PRO A 330 -7.66 13.96 12.46
C PRO A 330 -6.74 12.89 11.87
N LEU A 331 -7.29 11.78 11.35
CA LEU A 331 -6.50 10.71 10.73
C LEU A 331 -6.35 10.93 9.23
N GLY A 332 -7.40 11.47 8.59
CA GLY A 332 -7.47 11.71 7.15
C GLY A 332 -7.07 13.13 6.72
N CYS A 333 -7.28 14.15 7.56
CA CYS A 333 -7.08 15.55 7.21
C CYS A 333 -5.99 16.20 8.08
N SER A 334 -5.12 16.99 7.46
CA SER A 334 -4.20 17.90 8.15
C SER A 334 -4.18 19.25 7.45
N TRP A 335 -3.77 20.30 8.17
CA TRP A 335 -3.69 21.65 7.62
C TRP A 335 -2.48 22.39 8.18
N ARG A 336 -2.05 23.43 7.46
CA ARG A 336 -0.96 24.34 7.85
C ARG A 336 -1.32 25.78 7.54
N GLY A 337 -0.55 26.72 8.09
CA GLY A 337 -0.80 28.16 7.94
C GLY A 337 -1.81 28.69 8.95
N GLU A 338 -2.32 29.89 8.71
CA GLU A 338 -3.22 30.61 9.63
C GLU A 338 -4.68 30.11 9.61
N CYS A 339 -4.91 28.81 9.71
CA CYS A 339 -6.26 28.24 9.74
C CYS A 339 -6.63 27.70 11.12
N ARG A 340 -7.93 27.78 11.46
CA ARG A 340 -8.47 27.36 12.76
C ARG A 340 -9.71 26.52 12.58
N LEU A 341 -9.70 25.35 13.21
CA LEU A 341 -10.86 24.50 13.30
C LEU A 341 -11.80 25.06 14.37
N ASN A 342 -13.10 25.09 14.09
CA ASN A 342 -14.10 25.54 15.04
C ASN A 342 -14.26 24.57 16.22
N ASN A 343 -15.04 24.97 17.23
CA ASN A 343 -15.26 24.18 18.45
C ASN A 343 -15.94 22.82 18.18
N THR A 344 -16.79 22.75 17.15
CA THR A 344 -17.49 21.53 16.72
C THR A 344 -16.63 20.63 15.84
N LYS A 345 -15.41 21.06 15.50
CA LYS A 345 -14.43 20.34 14.71
C LYS A 345 -14.91 19.96 13.30
N ASP A 346 -15.84 20.68 12.73
CA ASP A 346 -16.46 20.37 11.43
C ASP A 346 -16.26 21.47 10.37
N VAL A 347 -15.69 22.61 10.77
CA VAL A 347 -15.40 23.74 9.88
C VAL A 347 -14.00 24.27 10.14
N LEU A 348 -13.22 24.44 9.08
CA LEU A 348 -11.90 25.04 9.07
C LEU A 348 -11.98 26.45 8.47
N GLY A 349 -11.88 27.46 9.33
CA GLY A 349 -11.90 28.87 8.93
C GLY A 349 -10.50 29.48 8.84
N GLY A 350 -10.43 30.70 8.31
CA GLY A 350 -9.20 31.48 8.24
C GLY A 350 -8.24 31.08 7.12
N LEU A 351 -8.71 30.41 6.06
CA LEU A 351 -7.87 30.03 4.93
C LEU A 351 -7.30 31.27 4.21
N ARG A 352 -6.02 31.59 4.47
CA ARG A 352 -5.32 32.77 3.97
C ARG A 352 -3.96 32.42 3.32
N PRO A 353 -3.55 33.11 2.25
CA PRO A 353 -2.27 32.83 1.57
C PRO A 353 -1.06 33.29 2.39
N ALA A 354 -1.20 34.32 3.24
CA ALA A 354 -0.16 34.77 4.16
C ALA A 354 0.16 33.66 5.19
N GLY A 355 1.20 32.87 4.92
CA GLY A 355 1.57 31.69 5.71
C GLY A 355 1.44 30.34 4.98
N GLY A 356 1.11 30.35 3.68
CA GLY A 356 1.06 29.14 2.85
C GLY A 356 -0.05 28.17 3.28
N ALA A 357 -1.22 28.70 3.63
CA ALA A 357 -2.32 27.88 4.12
C ALA A 357 -2.67 26.80 3.12
N ALA A 358 -2.64 25.56 3.60
CA ALA A 358 -2.97 24.40 2.81
C ALA A 358 -3.69 23.37 3.65
N VAL A 359 -4.63 22.68 3.03
CA VAL A 359 -5.40 21.59 3.62
C VAL A 359 -5.08 20.33 2.85
N LEU A 360 -4.73 19.25 3.54
CA LEU A 360 -4.25 18.00 2.98
C LEU A 360 -5.17 16.87 3.41
N TRP A 361 -5.67 16.09 2.46
CA TRP A 361 -6.44 14.88 2.70
C TRP A 361 -5.68 13.66 2.21
N LYS A 362 -5.45 12.69 3.09
CA LYS A 362 -4.89 11.38 2.74
C LYS A 362 -5.95 10.53 2.06
N LEU A 363 -5.85 10.36 0.75
CA LEU A 363 -6.86 9.67 -0.07
C LEU A 363 -7.18 8.25 0.44
N ARG A 364 -6.14 7.53 0.89
CA ARG A 364 -6.28 6.17 1.44
C ARG A 364 -7.08 6.13 2.75
N ALA A 365 -7.04 7.17 3.57
CA ALA A 365 -7.80 7.22 4.83
C ALA A 365 -9.30 7.29 4.57
N TYR A 366 -9.71 7.88 3.43
CA TYR A 366 -11.09 7.98 2.98
C TYR A 366 -11.49 6.88 2.00
N GLY A 367 -10.59 5.93 1.71
CA GLY A 367 -10.86 4.83 0.79
C GLY A 367 -11.15 5.27 -0.65
N VAL A 368 -10.58 6.39 -1.11
CA VAL A 368 -10.79 6.91 -2.47
C VAL A 368 -10.08 6.01 -3.49
N PRO A 369 -10.80 5.34 -4.42
CA PRO A 369 -10.17 4.55 -5.47
C PRO A 369 -9.57 5.41 -6.59
N THR A 370 -8.74 4.78 -7.41
CA THR A 370 -8.23 5.38 -8.64
C THR A 370 -9.35 5.57 -9.65
N GLY A 371 -9.34 6.67 -10.41
CA GLY A 371 -10.36 6.95 -11.42
C GLY A 371 -10.55 8.43 -11.65
N THR A 372 -11.56 8.76 -12.44
CA THR A 372 -11.93 10.14 -12.76
C THR A 372 -13.06 10.60 -11.84
N TRP A 373 -12.88 11.76 -11.21
CA TRP A 373 -13.80 12.28 -10.20
C TRP A 373 -14.17 13.72 -10.49
N ASP A 374 -15.45 14.02 -10.36
CA ASP A 374 -15.95 15.38 -10.27
C ASP A 374 -15.81 15.84 -8.81
N VAL A 375 -15.10 16.94 -8.61
CA VAL A 375 -14.71 17.46 -7.30
C VAL A 375 -15.62 18.60 -6.91
N LYS A 376 -16.22 18.47 -5.72
CA LYS A 376 -17.10 19.48 -5.12
C LYS A 376 -16.55 19.91 -3.76
N ILE A 377 -16.58 21.20 -3.46
CA ILE A 377 -16.08 21.74 -2.20
C ILE A 377 -17.26 22.29 -1.41
N LYS A 378 -17.53 21.68 -0.25
CA LYS A 378 -18.55 22.15 0.70
C LYS A 378 -17.95 23.21 1.59
N THR A 379 -18.56 24.39 1.56
CA THR A 379 -17.99 25.57 2.19
C THR A 379 -19.06 26.53 2.71
N ARG A 380 -18.65 27.50 3.53
CA ARG A 380 -19.41 28.71 3.85
C ARG A 380 -18.58 29.93 3.45
N VAL A 381 -19.12 30.77 2.58
CA VAL A 381 -18.43 31.99 2.13
C VAL A 381 -18.98 33.16 2.94
N GLY A 382 -18.09 33.94 3.55
CA GLY A 382 -18.45 35.16 4.30
C GLY A 382 -18.45 36.42 3.44
N ALA A 383 -18.82 37.55 4.04
CA ALA A 383 -18.84 38.85 3.35
C ALA A 383 -17.46 39.35 2.90
N LEU A 384 -16.42 38.99 3.65
CA LEU A 384 -15.01 39.19 3.28
C LEU A 384 -14.38 37.90 2.74
N GLY A 385 -15.22 36.95 2.31
CA GLY A 385 -14.82 35.70 1.68
C GLY A 385 -14.46 35.92 0.22
N GLY A 386 -13.73 34.98 -0.39
CA GLY A 386 -13.46 34.97 -1.82
C GLY A 386 -11.98 35.06 -2.18
N GLY A 387 -11.65 34.58 -3.38
CA GLY A 387 -10.29 34.50 -3.89
C GLY A 387 -10.09 33.31 -4.81
N THR A 388 -8.83 32.88 -4.90
CA THR A 388 -8.41 31.77 -5.75
C THR A 388 -7.63 30.74 -4.95
N ALA A 389 -7.81 29.47 -5.30
CA ALA A 389 -7.10 28.35 -4.73
C ALA A 389 -6.88 27.28 -5.80
N GLU A 390 -6.01 26.32 -5.48
CA GLU A 390 -5.69 25.20 -6.36
C GLU A 390 -5.83 23.88 -5.60
N LEU A 391 -6.50 22.92 -6.22
CA LEU A 391 -6.51 21.53 -5.80
C LEU A 391 -5.48 20.75 -6.60
N GLN A 392 -4.57 20.07 -5.92
CA GLN A 392 -3.48 19.32 -6.55
C GLN A 392 -3.38 17.93 -5.92
N LEU A 393 -3.15 16.90 -6.74
CA LEU A 393 -2.78 15.58 -6.25
C LEU A 393 -1.28 15.50 -5.99
N LEU A 394 -0.90 14.87 -4.89
CA LEU A 394 0.48 14.61 -4.52
C LEU A 394 0.71 13.11 -4.39
N GLY A 395 1.81 12.64 -4.96
CA GLY A 395 2.32 11.29 -4.80
C GLY A 395 3.33 11.17 -3.66
N ALA A 396 4.03 10.04 -3.64
CA ALA A 396 5.09 9.76 -2.68
C ALA A 396 6.15 10.88 -2.71
N GLY A 397 6.57 11.34 -1.52
CA GLY A 397 7.54 12.43 -1.38
C GLY A 397 6.99 13.83 -1.68
N GLY A 398 5.67 13.98 -1.89
CA GLY A 398 5.04 15.28 -2.14
C GLY A 398 5.15 15.75 -3.60
N VAL A 399 5.52 14.86 -4.52
CA VAL A 399 5.61 15.15 -5.95
C VAL A 399 4.21 15.44 -6.51
N ALA A 400 4.03 16.54 -7.23
CA ALA A 400 2.76 16.87 -7.86
C ALA A 400 2.41 15.86 -8.97
N LEU A 401 1.14 15.47 -9.03
CA LEU A 401 0.60 14.52 -9.99
C LEU A 401 -0.56 15.14 -10.75
N GLY A 402 -0.48 15.15 -12.08
CA GLY A 402 -1.49 15.76 -12.94
C GLY A 402 -1.56 17.28 -12.80
N ASP A 403 -2.44 17.90 -13.59
CA ASP A 403 -2.65 19.34 -13.57
C ASP A 403 -3.51 19.76 -12.36
N PRO A 404 -3.20 20.90 -11.72
CA PRO A 404 -4.03 21.43 -10.64
C PRO A 404 -5.40 21.86 -11.15
N VAL A 405 -6.41 21.67 -10.32
CA VAL A 405 -7.76 22.17 -10.55
C VAL A 405 -7.90 23.54 -9.86
N ALA A 406 -8.11 24.58 -10.66
CA ALA A 406 -8.33 25.93 -10.13
C ALA A 406 -9.70 26.03 -9.45
N VAL A 407 -9.73 26.71 -8.31
CA VAL A 407 -10.93 26.96 -7.50
C VAL A 407 -11.07 28.46 -7.33
N GLU A 408 -12.06 29.04 -7.99
CA GLU A 408 -12.38 30.45 -7.87
C GLU A 408 -13.64 30.65 -7.01
N VAL A 409 -13.58 31.65 -6.14
CA VAL A 409 -14.60 31.88 -5.13
C VAL A 409 -14.96 33.35 -5.15
N GLU A 410 -16.14 33.67 -5.66
CA GLU A 410 -16.65 35.03 -5.60
C GLU A 410 -17.13 35.39 -4.18
N PRO A 411 -16.90 36.64 -3.73
CA PRO A 411 -17.46 37.15 -2.48
C PRO A 411 -18.99 37.17 -2.53
N VAL A 412 -19.64 36.99 -1.38
CA VAL A 412 -21.10 37.04 -1.24
C VAL A 412 -21.48 38.13 -0.24
N GLN A 413 -22.54 38.89 -0.51
CA GLN A 413 -22.96 39.97 0.39
C GLN A 413 -23.44 39.45 1.76
N THR A 414 -24.09 38.27 1.78
CA THR A 414 -24.58 37.61 2.98
C THR A 414 -23.91 36.25 3.17
N PRO A 415 -23.38 35.92 4.36
CA PRO A 415 -22.72 34.65 4.58
C PRO A 415 -23.63 33.44 4.35
N GLU A 416 -23.28 32.60 3.38
CA GLU A 416 -24.08 31.43 2.99
C GLU A 416 -23.24 30.16 2.88
N SER A 417 -23.88 29.01 3.10
CA SER A 417 -23.28 27.71 2.80
C SER A 417 -23.53 27.37 1.34
N ARG A 418 -22.47 27.04 0.59
CA ARG A 418 -22.57 26.62 -0.81
C ARG A 418 -21.64 25.46 -1.13
N THR A 419 -21.92 24.80 -2.25
CA THR A 419 -21.06 23.77 -2.81
C THR A 419 -20.45 24.34 -4.09
N ILE A 420 -19.12 24.38 -4.16
CA ILE A 420 -18.39 24.86 -5.33
C ILE A 420 -18.02 23.64 -6.17
N GLU A 421 -18.40 23.63 -7.45
CA GLU A 421 -17.94 22.59 -8.39
C GLU A 421 -16.55 22.99 -8.88
N ALA A 422 -15.52 22.37 -8.32
CA ALA A 422 -14.13 22.71 -8.62
C ALA A 422 -13.72 22.23 -10.02
N GLY A 423 -14.30 21.13 -10.49
CA GLY A 423 -14.01 20.55 -11.80
C GLY A 423 -13.70 19.06 -11.69
N ARG A 424 -13.12 18.52 -12.76
CA ARG A 424 -12.83 17.09 -12.89
C ARG A 424 -11.35 16.80 -12.67
N MET A 425 -11.05 15.71 -11.99
CA MET A 425 -9.69 15.31 -11.63
C MET A 425 -9.51 13.80 -11.76
N THR A 426 -8.43 13.37 -12.39
CA THR A 426 -8.07 11.95 -12.51
C THR A 426 -7.09 11.58 -11.39
N ILE A 427 -7.51 10.67 -10.51
CA ILE A 427 -6.70 10.18 -9.38
C ILE A 427 -5.94 8.92 -9.83
N PRO A 428 -4.62 9.00 -10.06
CA PRO A 428 -3.83 7.83 -10.46
C PRO A 428 -3.44 6.96 -9.26
N LYS A 429 -2.96 5.74 -9.51
CA LYS A 429 -2.58 4.75 -8.48
C LYS A 429 -1.53 5.24 -7.50
N GLN A 430 -0.63 6.10 -7.96
CA GLN A 430 0.44 6.69 -7.16
C GLN A 430 0.00 7.91 -6.33
N ALA A 431 -1.24 8.39 -6.44
CA ALA A 431 -1.72 9.51 -5.64
C ALA A 431 -1.97 9.09 -4.20
N GLU A 432 -1.40 9.84 -3.27
CA GLU A 432 -1.50 9.59 -1.83
C GLU A 432 -2.31 10.66 -1.11
N THR A 433 -2.17 11.91 -1.56
CA THR A 433 -2.73 13.09 -0.89
C THR A 433 -3.38 14.03 -1.89
N LEU A 434 -4.54 14.57 -1.55
CA LEU A 434 -5.12 15.75 -2.20
C LEU A 434 -4.80 16.98 -1.37
N ILE A 435 -4.30 18.04 -1.98
CA ILE A 435 -3.99 19.30 -1.29
C ILE A 435 -4.81 20.45 -1.89
N LEU A 436 -5.45 21.25 -1.04
CA LEU A 436 -6.01 22.56 -1.39
C LEU A 436 -5.03 23.64 -0.94
N ARG A 437 -4.56 24.49 -1.85
CA ARG A 437 -3.65 25.62 -1.58
C ARG A 437 -4.33 26.93 -1.92
N VAL A 438 -4.30 27.91 -1.02
CA VAL A 438 -4.84 29.24 -1.30
C VAL A 438 -3.80 30.06 -2.06
N SER A 439 -4.17 30.53 -3.25
CA SER A 439 -3.28 31.28 -4.15
C SER A 439 -3.50 32.80 -4.04
N GLY A 440 -4.73 33.24 -3.79
CA GLY A 440 -5.07 34.66 -3.66
C GLY A 440 -6.38 34.91 -2.93
N LEU A 441 -6.58 36.14 -2.47
CA LEU A 441 -7.82 36.59 -1.82
C LEU A 441 -8.38 37.81 -2.55
N THR A 442 -9.71 37.92 -2.59
CA THR A 442 -10.39 39.11 -3.11
C THR A 442 -10.24 40.30 -2.18
N HIS A 443 -10.20 40.06 -0.85
CA HIS A 443 -10.01 41.07 0.18
C HIS A 443 -8.74 40.77 0.98
N GLY A 444 -7.88 41.78 1.19
CA GLY A 444 -6.58 41.60 1.86
C GLY A 444 -6.69 41.16 3.34
N ASP A 445 -7.76 41.57 4.01
CA ASP A 445 -8.13 41.17 5.37
C ASP A 445 -9.20 40.04 5.38
N GLY A 446 -9.49 39.46 4.22
CA GLY A 446 -10.47 38.40 4.05
C GLY A 446 -9.94 37.00 4.35
N SER A 447 -10.68 35.99 3.94
CA SER A 447 -10.24 34.59 3.85
C SER A 447 -10.88 33.97 2.63
N LEU A 448 -10.36 32.84 2.13
CA LEU A 448 -10.95 32.21 0.95
C LEU A 448 -12.41 31.82 1.23
N PHE A 449 -12.62 31.01 2.27
CA PHE A 449 -13.90 30.62 2.82
C PHE A 449 -13.71 29.79 4.11
N ASP A 450 -14.82 29.43 4.76
CA ASP A 450 -14.88 28.43 5.84
C ASP A 450 -15.13 27.03 5.25
N LEU A 451 -14.10 26.19 5.25
CA LEU A 451 -14.12 24.88 4.61
C LEU A 451 -14.77 23.81 5.50
N LYS A 452 -15.72 23.04 4.96
CA LYS A 452 -16.34 21.89 5.65
C LYS A 452 -15.79 20.55 5.15
N ALA A 453 -15.82 20.34 3.84
CA ALA A 453 -15.41 19.08 3.23
C ALA A 453 -15.10 19.23 1.75
N VAL A 454 -14.39 18.25 1.20
CA VAL A 454 -14.28 18.00 -0.24
C VAL A 454 -15.04 16.73 -0.56
N GLU A 455 -15.90 16.76 -1.57
CA GLU A 455 -16.64 15.61 -2.07
C GLU A 455 -16.09 15.21 -3.44
N LEU A 456 -15.86 13.91 -3.62
CA LEU A 456 -15.48 13.31 -4.88
C LEU A 456 -16.67 12.50 -5.37
N GLN A 457 -17.26 12.93 -6.47
CA GLN A 457 -18.31 12.19 -7.18
C GLN A 457 -17.66 11.47 -8.36
N PRO A 458 -17.99 10.20 -8.64
CA PRO A 458 -17.44 9.52 -9.80
C PRO A 458 -17.90 10.26 -11.05
N GLY A 459 -16.96 10.61 -11.92
CA GLY A 459 -17.32 11.19 -13.21
C GLY A 459 -17.98 10.14 -14.08
N GLU A 460 -19.05 10.50 -14.78
CA GLU A 460 -19.52 9.72 -15.93
C GLU A 460 -18.37 9.72 -16.96
N GLY A 461 -17.77 8.55 -17.14
CA GLY A 461 -16.67 8.28 -18.07
C GLY A 461 -17.15 8.09 -19.49
#